data_AF-A0A177CMY3-F1
#
_entry.id   AF-A0A177CMY3-F1
#
_cell.length_a   1.000
_cell.length_b   1.000
_cell.length_c   1.000
_cell.angle_alpha   90.00
_cell.angle_beta   90.00
_cell.angle_gamma   90.00
#
_symmetry.space_group_name_H-M   'P 1'
#
loop_
_entity.id
_entity.type
_entity.pdbx_description
1 polymer ?
#
loop_
_entity_poly.entity_id
_entity_poly.type
_entity_poly.pdbx_seq_one_letter_code
_entity_poly.pdbx_strand_id
1 'polypeptide(L)'
;MGIPGLARRLEAHATRYSLEELKGYHAIIDGPSLAYHAHKLALAALDRGNVSRIPAYTDITFQALRWLRTLEGINIKVKAILFDGALPQTKEAERITRTARYNQQANGLRSNFPATTCPLPTSLGSVSYSFLAPALREALADSEYAPVTRNVPGEADDWCALQATEEPASLIVSDDTDLLLYDYSPEFRLLFYRDAELWPEPKFKGYSPSAICEELGLPNLTSFAYCLTHDSHSPESKLIGEAKRVDPTSQTYLDFVKRYTVAPTSEDFFFANRTVSSLQNLDVRISEFIYQGLNSRLNPIVYLPFLVEDQHRASAWAHGQDLRAVSYSIFTTDRSRVQEHRRKAQKVSLQEIELYPPQELSVMMQSYARNISAWIEWTAEREVPHSLTWPLFAIGIVLPELNSAPSLALWLRVLNANFDNTWEYIHLTASLHAALYSLRFLKQCIKVWLSLHADGSSSLLPIASQIHTDLQSMGPITELFLVPGQARKPQGDQELLQELIAEVYASANVEVPIERVPNKKAKKQQQQQQQREAERKERRQQESGTQAAANSFDVLEFMNARRS
;
A
#
# COMPACT_ATOMS: atom_id res chain seq x y z
N MET A 1 4.96 -12.66 9.33
CA MET A 1 3.53 -12.60 9.74
C MET A 1 3.26 -13.84 10.60
N GLY A 2 2.02 -14.11 11.00
CA GLY A 2 1.67 -15.28 11.82
C GLY A 2 1.93 -15.14 13.33
N ILE A 3 1.92 -16.28 14.03
CA ILE A 3 1.99 -16.37 15.49
C ILE A 3 3.26 -15.70 16.06
N PRO A 4 3.12 -14.68 16.93
CA PRO A 4 4.24 -13.96 17.49
C PRO A 4 5.27 -14.86 18.18
N GLY A 5 6.51 -14.78 17.72
CA GLY A 5 7.64 -15.51 18.30
C GLY A 5 7.83 -16.93 17.78
N LEU A 6 6.90 -17.49 16.98
CA LEU A 6 6.98 -18.86 16.49
C LEU A 6 8.24 -19.11 15.65
N ALA A 7 8.48 -18.30 14.60
CA ALA A 7 9.70 -18.39 13.78
C ALA A 7 10.98 -18.36 14.63
N ARG A 8 11.03 -17.48 15.64
CA ARG A 8 12.22 -17.35 16.49
C ARG A 8 12.49 -18.62 17.30
N ARG A 9 11.44 -19.30 17.77
CA ARG A 9 11.57 -20.57 18.50
C ARG A 9 12.00 -21.69 17.56
N LEU A 10 11.39 -21.75 16.38
CA LEU A 10 11.69 -22.81 15.41
C LEU A 10 13.00 -22.61 14.63
N GLU A 11 13.68 -21.48 14.80
CA GLU A 11 14.90 -21.11 14.09
C GLU A 11 16.04 -22.13 14.23
N ALA A 12 16.14 -22.78 15.40
CA ALA A 12 17.15 -23.81 15.68
C ALA A 12 16.92 -25.10 14.89
N HIS A 13 15.69 -25.33 14.45
CA HIS A 13 15.27 -26.53 13.70
C HIS A 13 15.25 -26.32 12.18
N ALA A 14 15.66 -25.13 11.73
CA ALA A 14 15.76 -24.83 10.31
C ALA A 14 16.94 -25.57 9.67
N THR A 15 16.71 -26.18 8.51
CA THR A 15 17.70 -26.94 7.75
C THR A 15 18.23 -26.11 6.59
N ARG A 16 19.53 -26.20 6.33
CA ARG A 16 20.13 -25.66 5.11
C ARG A 16 19.97 -26.66 3.98
N TYR A 17 19.51 -26.20 2.83
CA TYR A 17 19.33 -27.03 1.65
C TYR A 17 20.29 -26.62 0.54
N SER A 18 20.92 -27.61 -0.06
CA SER A 18 21.65 -27.51 -1.32
C SER A 18 20.69 -27.45 -2.51
N LEU A 19 21.22 -27.04 -3.67
CA LEU A 19 20.46 -27.04 -4.92
C LEU A 19 20.03 -28.45 -5.32
N GLU A 20 20.89 -29.43 -5.07
CA GLU A 20 20.65 -30.84 -5.35
C GLU A 20 19.49 -31.38 -4.51
N GLU A 21 19.37 -30.99 -3.24
CA GLU A 21 18.28 -31.39 -2.35
C GLU A 21 16.93 -30.76 -2.73
N LEU A 22 16.95 -29.54 -3.28
CA LEU A 22 15.75 -28.87 -3.78
C LEU A 22 15.45 -29.17 -5.25
N LYS A 23 16.26 -30.02 -5.90
CA LYS A 23 16.07 -30.32 -7.32
C LYS A 23 14.76 -31.07 -7.54
N GLY A 24 13.92 -30.54 -8.42
CA GLY A 24 12.62 -31.13 -8.76
C GLY A 24 11.48 -30.69 -7.84
N TYR A 25 11.76 -29.81 -6.87
CA TYR A 25 10.71 -29.15 -6.10
C TYR A 25 9.90 -28.17 -6.94
N HIS A 26 8.62 -28.06 -6.60
CA HIS A 26 7.69 -27.09 -7.17
C HIS A 26 7.44 -25.95 -6.18
N ALA A 27 7.78 -24.73 -6.59
CA ALA A 27 7.57 -23.54 -5.79
C ALA A 27 6.13 -23.03 -5.88
N ILE A 28 5.54 -22.78 -4.71
CA ILE A 28 4.26 -22.11 -4.52
C ILE A 28 4.58 -20.78 -3.83
N ILE A 29 4.27 -19.68 -4.49
CA ILE A 29 4.72 -18.34 -4.12
C ILE A 29 3.56 -17.57 -3.50
N ASP A 30 3.73 -17.13 -2.26
CA ASP A 30 2.90 -16.10 -1.66
C ASP A 30 3.22 -14.75 -2.31
N GLY A 31 2.32 -14.29 -3.20
CA GLY A 31 2.47 -13.10 -4.02
C GLY A 31 2.55 -11.80 -3.21
N PRO A 32 1.64 -11.54 -2.25
CA PRO A 32 1.75 -10.41 -1.35
C PRO A 32 3.10 -10.34 -0.64
N SER A 33 3.58 -11.46 -0.06
CA SER A 33 4.89 -11.50 0.59
C SER A 33 6.04 -11.28 -0.40
N LEU A 34 5.96 -11.81 -1.63
CA LEU A 34 6.94 -11.54 -2.69
C LEU A 34 7.08 -10.04 -2.97
N ALA A 35 5.96 -9.31 -3.02
CA ALA A 35 5.98 -7.87 -3.29
C ALA A 35 6.77 -7.09 -2.22
N TYR A 36 6.60 -7.45 -0.94
CA TYR A 36 7.38 -6.86 0.16
C TYR A 36 8.85 -7.28 0.14
N HIS A 37 9.15 -8.54 -0.22
CA HIS A 37 10.52 -8.99 -0.40
C HIS A 37 11.21 -8.24 -1.55
N ALA A 38 10.56 -8.13 -2.69
CA ALA A 38 11.06 -7.42 -3.85
C ALA A 38 11.33 -5.93 -3.57
N HIS A 39 10.53 -5.30 -2.71
CA HIS A 39 10.82 -3.95 -2.21
C HIS A 39 12.16 -3.89 -1.44
N LYS A 40 12.44 -4.85 -0.56
CA LYS A 40 13.74 -4.95 0.13
C LYS A 40 14.88 -5.16 -0.85
N LEU A 41 14.68 -6.01 -1.86
CA LEU A 41 15.67 -6.24 -2.91
C LEU A 41 15.96 -4.98 -3.74
N ALA A 42 14.93 -4.21 -4.06
CA ALA A 42 15.06 -2.96 -4.81
C ALA A 42 15.85 -1.92 -4.00
N LEU A 43 15.58 -1.78 -2.70
CA LEU A 43 16.38 -0.94 -1.80
C LEU A 43 17.85 -1.37 -1.79
N ALA A 44 18.12 -2.67 -1.56
CA ALA A 44 19.48 -3.18 -1.52
C ALA A 44 20.23 -3.02 -2.85
N ALA A 45 19.52 -3.04 -3.99
CA ALA A 45 20.12 -2.80 -5.30
C ALA A 45 20.54 -1.33 -5.49
N LEU A 46 19.77 -0.37 -4.97
CA LEU A 46 20.08 1.05 -5.02
C LEU A 46 21.24 1.42 -4.09
N ASP A 47 21.29 0.83 -2.89
CA ASP A 47 22.37 1.05 -1.93
C ASP A 47 23.72 0.62 -2.50
N ARG A 48 23.78 -0.54 -3.19
CA ARG A 48 25.00 -1.01 -3.88
C ARG A 48 25.45 -0.09 -5.02
N GLY A 49 24.53 0.67 -5.62
CA GLY A 49 24.81 1.60 -6.69
C GLY A 49 25.26 2.99 -6.22
N ASN A 50 25.34 3.25 -4.90
CA ASN A 50 25.51 4.59 -4.32
C ASN A 50 24.49 5.61 -4.85
N VAL A 51 23.28 5.16 -5.22
CA VAL A 51 22.24 6.03 -5.76
C VAL A 51 21.32 6.46 -4.61
N SER A 52 21.38 7.74 -4.23
CA SER A 52 20.49 8.32 -3.21
C SER A 52 19.10 8.59 -3.80
N ARG A 53 18.31 7.53 -4.03
CA ARG A 53 16.91 7.61 -4.46
C ARG A 53 16.05 6.53 -3.83
N ILE A 54 14.74 6.72 -3.82
CA ILE A 54 13.77 5.68 -3.47
C ILE A 54 13.42 4.84 -4.71
N PRO A 55 13.23 3.52 -4.58
CA PRO A 55 12.81 2.68 -5.70
C PRO A 55 11.37 3.00 -6.11
N ALA A 56 11.11 3.05 -7.42
CA ALA A 56 9.76 3.11 -7.96
C ALA A 56 9.12 1.72 -7.97
N TYR A 57 7.80 1.64 -8.18
CA TYR A 57 7.11 0.36 -8.37
C TYR A 57 7.70 -0.47 -9.54
N THR A 58 8.22 0.19 -10.59
CA THR A 58 8.96 -0.49 -11.68
C THR A 58 10.23 -1.18 -11.19
N ASP A 59 11.00 -0.54 -10.30
CA ASP A 59 12.22 -1.14 -9.75
C ASP A 59 11.87 -2.40 -8.93
N ILE A 60 10.77 -2.33 -8.17
CA ILE A 60 10.28 -3.40 -7.29
C ILE A 60 9.78 -4.60 -8.10
N THR A 61 8.88 -4.36 -9.05
CA THR A 61 8.33 -5.41 -9.92
C THR A 61 9.43 -6.07 -10.76
N PHE A 62 10.42 -5.29 -11.21
CA PHE A 62 11.61 -5.83 -11.86
C PHE A 62 12.39 -6.80 -10.96
N GLN A 63 12.63 -6.46 -9.69
CA GLN A 63 13.32 -7.37 -8.76
C GLN A 63 12.51 -8.64 -8.49
N ALA A 64 11.19 -8.56 -8.40
CA ALA A 64 10.34 -9.73 -8.22
C ALA A 64 10.44 -10.70 -9.41
N LEU A 65 10.29 -10.20 -10.64
CA LEU A 65 10.42 -11.00 -11.86
C LEU A 65 11.83 -11.59 -11.99
N ARG A 66 12.87 -10.81 -11.67
CA ARG A 66 14.24 -11.30 -11.65
C ARG A 66 14.42 -12.43 -10.64
N TRP A 67 13.85 -12.29 -9.43
CA TRP A 67 13.92 -13.31 -8.39
C TRP A 67 13.25 -14.61 -8.85
N LEU A 68 12.04 -14.55 -9.41
CA LEU A 68 11.32 -15.71 -9.96
C LEU A 68 12.12 -16.42 -11.06
N ARG A 69 12.65 -15.66 -12.04
CA ARG A 69 13.48 -16.21 -13.12
C ARG A 69 14.74 -16.89 -12.61
N THR A 70 15.33 -16.33 -11.55
CA THR A 70 16.53 -16.89 -10.93
C THR A 70 16.20 -18.20 -10.22
N LEU A 71 15.06 -18.27 -9.54
CA LEU A 71 14.55 -19.49 -8.90
C LEU A 71 14.33 -20.62 -9.93
N GLU A 72 13.72 -20.31 -11.07
CA GLU A 72 13.55 -21.29 -12.15
C GLU A 72 14.86 -21.65 -12.84
N GLY A 73 15.80 -20.70 -12.96
CA GLY A 73 17.14 -20.92 -13.51
C GLY A 73 17.98 -21.94 -12.73
N ILE A 74 17.66 -22.15 -11.45
CA ILE A 74 18.26 -23.20 -10.60
C ILE A 74 17.37 -24.45 -10.49
N ASN A 75 16.43 -24.63 -11.41
CA ASN A 75 15.57 -25.80 -11.56
C ASN A 75 14.56 -26.03 -10.41
N ILE A 76 14.12 -24.95 -9.76
CA ILE A 76 12.95 -24.93 -8.87
C ILE A 76 11.81 -24.26 -9.65
N LYS A 77 10.85 -25.05 -10.14
CA LYS A 77 9.80 -24.54 -11.04
C LYS A 77 8.72 -23.78 -10.28
N VAL A 78 8.33 -22.60 -10.75
CA VAL A 78 7.22 -21.85 -10.16
C VAL A 78 5.90 -22.44 -10.66
N LYS A 79 5.18 -23.11 -9.77
CA LYS A 79 3.93 -23.80 -10.10
C LYS A 79 2.71 -22.92 -9.90
N ALA A 80 2.75 -22.06 -8.88
CA ALA A 80 1.66 -21.15 -8.56
C ALA A 80 2.19 -19.88 -7.90
N ILE A 81 1.57 -18.74 -8.22
CA ILE A 81 1.74 -17.46 -7.52
C ILE A 81 0.35 -16.99 -7.08
N LEU A 82 0.11 -16.98 -5.78
CA LEU A 82 -1.22 -16.75 -5.22
C LEU A 82 -1.30 -15.35 -4.60
N PHE A 83 -2.38 -14.64 -4.92
CA PHE A 83 -2.69 -13.32 -4.37
C PHE A 83 -4.01 -13.32 -3.64
N ASP A 84 -4.08 -12.54 -2.57
CA ASP A 84 -5.31 -12.30 -1.81
C ASP A 84 -6.46 -11.83 -2.71
N GLY A 85 -7.67 -12.25 -2.37
CA GLY A 85 -8.90 -11.77 -2.99
C GLY A 85 -9.94 -11.42 -1.93
N ALA A 86 -10.82 -12.37 -1.57
CA ALA A 86 -11.87 -12.17 -0.59
C ALA A 86 -11.36 -12.41 0.85
N LEU A 87 -10.73 -11.39 1.45
CA LEU A 87 -10.17 -11.52 2.80
C LEU A 87 -11.24 -11.88 3.85
N PRO A 88 -10.93 -12.76 4.82
CA PRO A 88 -11.90 -13.20 5.81
C PRO A 88 -12.28 -12.08 6.78
N GLN A 89 -13.53 -12.12 7.25
CA GLN A 89 -14.05 -11.17 8.24
C GLN A 89 -13.33 -11.28 9.59
N THR A 90 -12.88 -12.49 9.96
CA THR A 90 -12.17 -12.75 11.23
C THR A 90 -10.90 -11.90 11.39
N LYS A 91 -10.26 -11.47 10.30
CA LYS A 91 -9.06 -10.60 10.29
C LYS A 91 -9.34 -9.10 10.21
N GLU A 92 -10.60 -8.67 10.33
CA GLU A 92 -10.99 -7.26 10.33
C GLU A 92 -10.24 -6.43 11.39
N ALA A 93 -10.13 -6.96 12.62
CA ALA A 93 -9.43 -6.28 13.71
C ALA A 93 -7.92 -6.07 13.41
N GLU A 94 -7.28 -7.04 12.75
CA GLU A 94 -5.87 -6.94 12.34
C GLU A 94 -5.68 -5.87 11.28
N ARG A 95 -6.57 -5.79 10.29
CA ARG A 95 -6.54 -4.76 9.24
C ARG A 95 -6.68 -3.36 9.83
N ILE A 96 -7.60 -3.17 10.76
CA ILE A 96 -7.79 -1.90 11.47
C ILE A 96 -6.53 -1.53 12.26
N THR A 97 -5.99 -2.48 13.03
CA THR A 97 -4.78 -2.25 13.85
C THR A 97 -3.57 -1.90 12.99
N ARG A 98 -3.37 -2.61 11.87
CA ARG A 98 -2.28 -2.33 10.91
C ARG A 98 -2.42 -0.93 10.31
N THR A 99 -3.62 -0.56 9.89
CA THR A 99 -3.89 0.77 9.30
C THR A 99 -3.71 1.88 10.34
N ALA A 100 -4.13 1.66 11.59
CA ALA A 100 -3.90 2.59 12.69
C ALA A 100 -2.41 2.78 12.98
N ARG A 101 -1.61 1.70 12.95
CA ARG A 101 -0.16 1.77 13.11
C ARG A 101 0.51 2.59 12.00
N TYR A 102 0.10 2.41 10.73
CA TYR A 102 0.64 3.20 9.62
C TYR A 102 0.32 4.69 9.77
N ASN A 103 -0.92 5.01 10.17
CA ASN A 103 -1.29 6.39 10.47
C ASN A 103 -0.49 6.97 11.64
N GLN A 104 -0.24 6.20 12.69
CA GLN A 104 0.59 6.63 13.81
C GLN A 104 2.03 6.94 13.38
N GLN A 105 2.62 6.11 12.50
CA GLN A 105 3.97 6.35 11.96
C GLN A 105 4.03 7.64 11.14
N ALA A 106 3.06 7.88 10.27
CA ALA A 106 2.99 9.11 9.49
C ALA A 106 2.71 10.35 10.36
N ASN A 107 1.88 10.22 11.41
CA ASN A 107 1.69 11.30 12.38
C ASN A 107 2.98 11.58 13.18
N GLY A 108 3.75 10.54 13.52
CA GLY A 108 5.08 10.69 14.11
C GLY A 108 6.03 11.47 13.19
N LEU A 109 6.04 11.14 11.89
CA LEU A 109 6.80 11.90 10.89
C LEU A 109 6.33 13.37 10.83
N ARG A 110 5.02 13.62 10.77
CA ARG A 110 4.44 14.97 10.75
C ARG A 110 4.76 15.79 12.01
N SER A 111 4.80 15.13 13.16
CA SER A 111 5.13 15.75 14.44
C SER A 111 6.61 16.13 14.52
N ASN A 112 7.50 15.29 13.96
CA ASN A 112 8.94 15.57 13.90
C ASN A 112 9.28 16.68 12.90
N PHE A 113 8.43 16.89 11.88
CA PHE A 113 8.57 17.94 10.88
C PHE A 113 7.33 18.84 10.87
N PRO A 114 7.14 19.69 11.90
CA PRO A 114 5.91 20.46 12.10
C PRO A 114 5.76 21.62 11.10
N ALA A 115 6.87 22.10 10.54
CA ALA A 115 6.92 23.18 9.56
C ALA A 115 6.37 22.75 8.19
N THR A 116 6.52 23.62 7.18
CA THR A 116 6.18 23.30 5.79
C THR A 116 7.07 22.20 5.19
N THR A 117 8.30 22.08 5.70
CA THR A 117 9.27 21.09 5.25
C THR A 117 8.84 19.66 5.65
N CYS A 118 8.91 18.74 4.70
CA CYS A 118 8.80 17.31 4.90
C CYS A 118 10.02 16.65 4.24
N PRO A 119 10.93 16.02 4.98
CA PRO A 119 12.02 15.28 4.36
C PRO A 119 11.47 14.07 3.62
N LEU A 120 12.33 13.45 2.83
CA LEU A 120 12.03 12.19 2.17
C LEU A 120 11.56 11.14 3.21
N PRO A 121 10.36 10.54 3.07
CA PRO A 121 9.77 9.70 4.11
C PRO A 121 10.36 8.28 4.13
N THR A 122 11.69 8.16 4.12
CA THR A 122 12.41 6.88 4.16
C THR A 122 12.15 6.09 5.43
N SER A 123 11.89 6.77 6.56
CA SER A 123 11.58 6.14 7.85
C SER A 123 10.27 5.35 7.86
N LEU A 124 9.38 5.59 6.90
CA LEU A 124 8.15 4.81 6.73
C LEU A 124 8.42 3.46 6.03
N GLY A 125 9.56 3.30 5.36
CA GLY A 125 9.92 2.06 4.66
C GLY A 125 8.84 1.63 3.66
N SER A 126 8.44 0.36 3.72
CA SER A 126 7.39 -0.20 2.84
C SER A 126 6.00 0.42 3.06
N VAL A 127 5.77 1.14 4.16
CA VAL A 127 4.49 1.83 4.42
C VAL A 127 4.26 2.97 3.42
N SER A 128 5.32 3.51 2.82
CA SER A 128 5.22 4.50 1.72
C SER A 128 4.67 3.92 0.41
N TYR A 129 4.45 2.61 0.32
CA TYR A 129 4.06 1.92 -0.90
C TYR A 129 2.69 1.25 -0.76
N SER A 130 1.64 2.02 -1.02
CA SER A 130 0.24 1.61 -0.87
C SER A 130 -0.20 0.50 -1.83
N PHE A 131 0.60 0.26 -2.88
CA PHE A 131 0.21 -0.56 -4.03
C PHE A 131 1.24 -1.64 -4.39
N LEU A 132 2.07 -2.11 -3.45
CA LEU A 132 3.10 -3.14 -3.74
C LEU A 132 2.53 -4.41 -4.37
N ALA A 133 1.62 -5.08 -3.68
CA ALA A 133 1.04 -6.34 -4.17
C ALA A 133 0.24 -6.15 -5.47
N PRO A 134 -0.64 -5.13 -5.60
CA PRO A 134 -1.32 -4.85 -6.86
C PRO A 134 -0.38 -4.53 -8.03
N ALA A 135 0.69 -3.76 -7.81
CA ALA A 135 1.67 -3.46 -8.86
C ALA A 135 2.38 -4.72 -9.34
N LEU A 136 2.76 -5.60 -8.42
CA LEU A 136 3.35 -6.89 -8.78
C LEU A 136 2.36 -7.79 -9.51
N ARG A 137 1.10 -7.82 -9.08
CA ARG A 137 0.06 -8.61 -9.72
C ARG A 137 -0.15 -8.21 -11.18
N GLU A 138 -0.14 -6.91 -11.48
CA GLU A 138 -0.22 -6.38 -12.85
C GLU A 138 1.02 -6.75 -13.66
N ALA A 139 2.21 -6.53 -13.11
CA ALA A 139 3.46 -6.89 -13.80
C ALA A 139 3.57 -8.39 -14.10
N LEU A 140 3.04 -9.26 -13.23
CA LEU A 140 2.99 -10.70 -13.48
C LEU A 140 2.01 -11.07 -14.60
N ALA A 141 0.90 -10.35 -14.73
CA ALA A 141 -0.09 -10.58 -15.79
C ALA A 141 0.51 -10.33 -17.19
N ASP A 142 1.50 -9.44 -17.29
CA ASP A 142 2.21 -9.10 -18.52
C ASP A 142 3.56 -9.87 -18.67
N SER A 143 3.72 -10.98 -17.95
CA SER A 143 4.96 -11.77 -17.92
C SER A 143 4.73 -13.25 -18.24
N GLU A 144 5.83 -14.02 -18.33
CA GLU A 144 5.78 -15.48 -18.48
C GLU A 144 5.06 -16.19 -17.32
N TYR A 145 4.88 -15.52 -16.17
CA TYR A 145 4.22 -16.07 -15.00
C TYR A 145 2.70 -15.87 -14.97
N ALA A 146 2.12 -15.18 -15.97
CA ALA A 146 0.68 -14.97 -16.06
C ALA A 146 -0.16 -16.25 -15.93
N PRO A 147 0.20 -17.40 -16.57
CA PRO A 147 -0.60 -18.63 -16.50
C PRO A 147 -0.62 -19.28 -15.12
N VAL A 148 0.40 -19.02 -14.29
CA VAL A 148 0.54 -19.59 -12.94
C VAL A 148 0.15 -18.60 -11.84
N THR A 149 -0.25 -17.37 -12.20
CA THR A 149 -0.63 -16.32 -11.25
C THR A 149 -2.15 -16.23 -11.15
N ARG A 150 -2.70 -16.32 -9.93
CA ARG A 150 -4.15 -16.17 -9.70
C ARG A 150 -4.48 -15.46 -8.40
N ASN A 151 -5.61 -14.77 -8.39
CA ASN A 151 -6.24 -14.30 -7.16
C ASN A 151 -7.06 -15.44 -6.57
N VAL A 152 -6.97 -15.63 -5.26
CA VAL A 152 -7.73 -16.65 -4.54
C VAL A 152 -8.91 -16.03 -3.79
N PRO A 153 -10.04 -16.73 -3.61
CA PRO A 153 -11.17 -16.25 -2.83
C PRO A 153 -10.88 -16.38 -1.33
N GLY A 154 -9.85 -15.69 -0.86
CA GLY A 154 -9.34 -15.82 0.50
C GLY A 154 -7.99 -15.13 0.65
N GLU A 155 -7.23 -15.58 1.62
CA GLU A 155 -5.84 -15.17 1.83
C GLU A 155 -4.88 -16.07 1.03
N ALA A 156 -3.83 -15.49 0.48
CA ALA A 156 -2.87 -16.21 -0.34
C ALA A 156 -2.17 -17.35 0.43
N ASP A 157 -1.86 -17.15 1.71
CA ASP A 157 -1.18 -18.12 2.56
C ASP A 157 -2.00 -19.40 2.76
N ASP A 158 -3.27 -19.29 3.15
CA ASP A 158 -4.16 -20.44 3.34
C ASP A 158 -4.30 -21.26 2.04
N TRP A 159 -4.34 -20.58 0.90
CA TRP A 159 -4.39 -21.24 -0.41
C TRP A 159 -3.04 -21.79 -0.87
N CYS A 160 -1.92 -21.21 -0.43
CA CYS A 160 -0.59 -21.79 -0.64
C CYS A 160 -0.49 -23.13 0.09
N ALA A 161 -0.98 -23.18 1.34
CA ALA A 161 -1.03 -24.41 2.12
C ALA A 161 -1.87 -25.48 1.43
N LEU A 162 -3.09 -25.14 0.97
CA LEU A 162 -3.93 -26.06 0.21
C LEU A 162 -3.24 -26.57 -1.06
N GLN A 163 -2.62 -25.70 -1.85
CA GLN A 163 -1.93 -26.11 -3.07
C GLN A 163 -0.76 -27.08 -2.77
N ALA A 164 -0.08 -26.88 -1.63
CA ALA A 164 1.05 -27.72 -1.24
C ALA A 164 0.64 -29.11 -0.75
N THR A 165 -0.58 -29.28 -0.21
CA THR A 165 -1.08 -30.62 0.18
C THR A 165 -1.44 -31.48 -1.02
N GLU A 166 -1.78 -30.86 -2.16
CA GLU A 166 -2.10 -31.55 -3.42
C GLU A 166 -0.86 -31.84 -4.28
N GLU A 167 0.29 -31.22 -3.98
CA GLU A 167 1.50 -31.30 -4.80
C GLU A 167 2.64 -32.00 -4.03
N PRO A 168 3.11 -33.17 -4.51
CA PRO A 168 4.28 -33.83 -3.92
C PRO A 168 5.55 -33.02 -4.20
N ALA A 169 6.52 -33.08 -3.27
CA ALA A 169 7.76 -32.28 -3.35
C ALA A 169 7.48 -30.79 -3.59
N SER A 170 6.51 -30.25 -2.86
CA SER A 170 6.15 -28.83 -2.90
C SER A 170 6.99 -28.01 -1.93
N LEU A 171 7.22 -26.76 -2.30
CA LEU A 171 7.93 -25.79 -1.50
C LEU A 171 7.17 -24.47 -1.51
N ILE A 172 6.71 -24.01 -0.35
CA ILE A 172 6.11 -22.68 -0.24
C ILE A 172 7.23 -21.66 0.04
N VAL A 173 7.15 -20.50 -0.62
CA VAL A 173 7.95 -19.32 -0.27
C VAL A 173 7.05 -18.22 0.25
N SER A 174 7.15 -17.92 1.54
CA SER A 174 6.34 -16.91 2.26
C SER A 174 7.06 -16.47 3.53
N ASP A 175 6.78 -15.28 4.06
CA ASP A 175 7.26 -14.85 5.39
C ASP A 175 6.19 -15.07 6.49
N ASP A 176 5.12 -15.82 6.20
CA ASP A 176 4.10 -16.21 7.19
C ASP A 176 4.47 -17.51 7.91
N THR A 177 4.55 -17.45 9.24
CA THR A 177 4.92 -18.60 10.07
C THR A 177 3.77 -19.56 10.30
N ASP A 178 2.53 -19.12 10.10
CA ASP A 178 1.34 -19.96 10.30
C ASP A 178 1.29 -21.10 9.28
N LEU A 179 1.97 -20.94 8.14
CA LEU A 179 2.18 -21.98 7.16
C LEU A 179 2.89 -23.22 7.70
N LEU A 180 3.60 -23.16 8.84
CA LEU A 180 4.19 -24.34 9.49
C LEU A 180 3.18 -25.21 10.24
N LEU A 181 1.95 -24.73 10.42
CA LEU A 181 0.96 -25.34 11.29
C LEU A 181 -0.04 -26.23 10.55
N TYR A 182 -0.01 -26.19 9.22
CA TYR A 182 -0.80 -27.08 8.37
C TYR A 182 -0.16 -28.47 8.29
N ASP A 183 -0.99 -29.47 7.97
CA ASP A 183 -0.54 -30.85 7.77
C ASP A 183 -0.07 -31.03 6.32
N TYR A 184 1.17 -31.49 6.14
CA TYR A 184 1.80 -31.65 4.82
C TYR A 184 2.48 -33.01 4.70
N SER A 185 2.80 -33.38 3.46
CA SER A 185 3.68 -34.51 3.19
C SER A 185 5.09 -34.29 3.80
N PRO A 186 5.83 -35.35 4.16
CA PRO A 186 7.21 -35.23 4.65
C PRO A 186 8.17 -34.55 3.67
N GLU A 187 7.85 -34.57 2.39
CA GLU A 187 8.61 -33.91 1.33
C GLU A 187 8.41 -32.39 1.31
N PHE A 188 7.36 -31.85 1.95
CA PHE A 188 7.07 -30.42 1.96
C PHE A 188 8.18 -29.59 2.61
N ARG A 189 8.42 -28.39 2.06
CA ARG A 189 9.36 -27.41 2.59
C ARG A 189 8.73 -26.01 2.65
N LEU A 190 8.99 -25.28 3.73
CA LEU A 190 8.72 -23.85 3.81
C LEU A 190 10.04 -23.08 3.76
N LEU A 191 10.16 -22.14 2.83
CA LEU A 191 11.23 -21.14 2.82
C LEU A 191 10.68 -19.77 3.17
N PHE A 192 11.35 -19.08 4.08
CA PHE A 192 11.14 -17.65 4.26
C PHE A 192 11.89 -16.88 3.19
N TYR A 193 11.33 -15.75 2.73
CA TYR A 193 11.95 -14.95 1.67
C TYR A 193 13.32 -14.43 2.06
N ARG A 194 13.50 -14.10 3.34
CA ARG A 194 14.81 -13.67 3.89
C ARG A 194 15.85 -14.79 3.89
N ASP A 195 15.40 -16.04 3.83
CA ASP A 195 16.21 -17.25 3.96
C ASP A 195 16.38 -17.97 2.60
N ALA A 196 15.85 -17.38 1.52
CA ALA A 196 15.99 -17.80 0.12
C ALA A 196 16.86 -16.80 -0.66
N GLU A 197 18.14 -16.74 -0.31
CA GLU A 197 19.11 -15.86 -0.98
C GLU A 197 19.49 -16.47 -2.33
N LEU A 198 19.22 -15.78 -3.45
CA LEU A 198 19.53 -16.29 -4.79
C LEU A 198 20.85 -15.75 -5.36
N TRP A 199 21.51 -14.80 -4.69
CA TRP A 199 22.75 -14.18 -5.14
C TRP A 199 23.62 -13.70 -3.97
N PRO A 200 24.96 -13.66 -4.10
CA PRO A 200 25.74 -14.03 -5.30
C PRO A 200 25.77 -15.53 -5.58
N GLU A 201 25.57 -16.36 -4.56
CA GLU A 201 25.40 -17.82 -4.67
C GLU A 201 24.08 -18.22 -4.00
N PRO A 202 23.28 -19.11 -4.61
CA PRO A 202 22.03 -19.57 -4.02
C PRO A 202 22.24 -20.26 -2.67
N LYS A 203 21.54 -19.79 -1.64
CA LYS A 203 21.53 -20.35 -0.29
C LYS A 203 20.09 -20.43 0.21
N PHE A 204 19.71 -21.63 0.62
CA PHE A 204 18.37 -21.90 1.12
C PHE A 204 18.45 -22.37 2.55
N LYS A 205 17.67 -21.72 3.40
CA LYS A 205 17.38 -22.18 4.75
C LYS A 205 15.86 -22.31 4.87
N GLY A 206 15.41 -23.49 5.28
CA GLY A 206 14.00 -23.84 5.25
C GLY A 206 13.58 -24.75 6.39
N TYR A 207 12.29 -25.02 6.45
CA TYR A 207 11.66 -25.76 7.53
C TYR A 207 10.88 -26.93 6.94
N SER A 208 10.98 -28.09 7.60
CA SER A 208 10.15 -29.26 7.34
C SER A 208 9.31 -29.50 8.60
N PRO A 209 7.99 -29.20 8.59
CA PRO A 209 7.13 -29.39 9.75
C PRO A 209 7.21 -30.81 10.32
N SER A 210 7.26 -31.83 9.47
CA SER A 210 7.41 -33.23 9.88
C SER A 210 8.74 -33.48 10.61
N ALA A 211 9.87 -33.02 10.06
CA ALA A 211 11.17 -33.20 10.70
C ALA A 211 11.26 -32.47 12.05
N ILE A 212 10.67 -31.27 12.14
CA ILE A 212 10.61 -30.51 13.41
C ILE A 212 9.75 -31.27 14.43
N CYS A 213 8.60 -31.80 14.02
CA CYS A 213 7.74 -32.61 14.88
C CYS A 213 8.46 -33.85 15.42
N GLU A 214 9.21 -34.56 14.56
CA GLU A 214 10.02 -35.71 14.96
C GLU A 214 11.09 -35.33 15.98
N GLU A 215 11.83 -34.24 15.74
CA GLU A 215 12.89 -33.76 16.65
C GLU A 215 12.32 -33.36 18.02
N LEU A 216 11.16 -32.69 18.03
CA LEU A 216 10.51 -32.25 19.26
C LEU A 216 9.71 -33.36 19.96
N GLY A 217 9.48 -34.49 19.28
CA GLY A 217 8.59 -35.56 19.73
C GLY A 217 7.14 -35.10 19.88
N LEU A 218 6.66 -34.28 18.94
CA LEU A 218 5.31 -33.73 18.89
C LEU A 218 4.53 -34.34 17.72
N PRO A 219 3.21 -34.58 17.86
CA PRO A 219 2.39 -35.08 16.75
C PRO A 219 2.14 -34.02 15.67
N ASN A 220 2.17 -32.74 16.04
CA ASN A 220 1.96 -31.58 15.16
C ASN A 220 2.53 -30.32 15.81
N LEU A 221 2.79 -29.29 15.01
CA LEU A 221 3.25 -27.99 15.50
C LEU A 221 2.12 -27.11 16.05
N THR A 222 0.85 -27.43 15.79
CA THR A 222 -0.30 -26.68 16.30
C THR A 222 -0.35 -26.71 17.83
N SER A 223 -0.04 -27.84 18.46
CA SER A 223 0.03 -27.97 19.92
C SER A 223 1.08 -27.03 20.54
N PHE A 224 2.26 -26.95 19.93
CA PHE A 224 3.33 -26.04 20.36
C PHE A 224 2.94 -24.58 20.18
N ALA A 225 2.36 -24.25 19.02
CA ALA A 225 1.90 -22.91 18.71
C ALA A 225 0.78 -22.45 19.66
N TYR A 226 -0.17 -23.33 19.99
CA TYR A 226 -1.21 -23.08 20.98
C TYR A 226 -0.63 -22.76 22.36
N CYS A 227 0.36 -23.53 22.84
CA CYS A 227 1.03 -23.21 24.11
C CYS A 227 1.74 -21.85 24.04
N LEU A 228 2.39 -21.53 22.90
CA LEU A 228 3.09 -20.27 22.72
C LEU A 228 2.15 -19.05 22.74
N THR A 229 0.92 -19.16 22.23
CA THR A 229 -0.06 -18.06 22.31
C THR A 229 -0.57 -17.82 23.73
N HIS A 230 -0.52 -18.83 24.60
CA HIS A 230 -0.92 -18.72 26.00
C HIS A 230 0.21 -18.25 26.92
N ASP A 231 1.45 -18.67 26.64
CA ASP A 231 2.63 -18.32 27.45
C ASP A 231 3.87 -18.03 26.58
N SER A 232 3.86 -16.85 25.95
CA SER A 232 4.94 -16.44 25.03
C SER A 232 6.32 -16.27 25.68
N HIS A 233 6.37 -16.10 27.01
CA HIS A 233 7.59 -15.85 27.77
C HIS A 233 8.26 -17.13 28.29
N SER A 234 7.53 -18.24 28.33
CA SER A 234 8.07 -19.51 28.80
C SER A 234 9.27 -20.02 27.99
N PRO A 235 10.20 -20.75 28.62
CA PRO A 235 11.28 -21.41 27.92
C PRO A 235 10.74 -22.52 27.01
N GLU A 236 11.43 -22.77 25.91
CA GLU A 236 11.01 -23.71 24.88
C GLU A 236 10.79 -25.14 25.39
N SER A 237 11.68 -25.63 26.26
CA SER A 237 11.54 -26.96 26.87
C SER A 237 10.24 -27.12 27.68
N LYS A 238 9.79 -26.05 28.35
CA LYS A 238 8.51 -26.03 29.07
C LYS A 238 7.35 -26.06 28.08
N LEU A 239 7.39 -25.24 27.04
CA LEU A 239 6.36 -25.20 25.99
C LEU A 239 6.22 -26.55 25.29
N ILE A 240 7.32 -27.23 24.97
CA ILE A 240 7.30 -28.59 24.39
C ILE A 240 6.65 -29.58 25.37
N GLY A 241 7.00 -29.49 26.66
CA GLY A 241 6.41 -30.34 27.70
C GLY A 241 4.90 -30.13 27.88
N GLU A 242 4.43 -28.89 27.71
CA GLU A 242 3.00 -28.55 27.72
C GLU A 242 2.30 -29.00 26.44
N ALA A 243 2.91 -28.78 25.28
CA ALA A 243 2.40 -29.19 23.98
C ALA A 243 2.11 -30.69 23.91
N LYS A 244 2.99 -31.53 24.50
CA LYS A 244 2.78 -32.99 24.62
C LYS A 244 1.58 -33.39 25.47
N ARG A 245 1.08 -32.49 26.31
CA ARG A 245 -0.04 -32.72 27.25
C ARG A 245 -1.31 -31.97 26.85
N VAL A 246 -1.29 -31.24 25.73
CA VAL A 246 -2.49 -30.56 25.22
C VAL A 246 -3.56 -31.61 24.95
N ASP A 247 -4.74 -31.39 25.52
CA ASP A 247 -5.92 -32.21 25.23
C ASP A 247 -6.45 -31.83 23.84
N PRO A 248 -6.37 -32.74 22.84
CA PRO A 248 -6.82 -32.46 21.49
C PRO A 248 -8.35 -32.31 21.39
N THR A 249 -9.09 -32.69 22.43
CA THR A 249 -10.55 -32.59 22.49
C THR A 249 -11.04 -31.32 23.19
N SER A 250 -10.13 -30.54 23.78
CA SER A 250 -10.48 -29.27 24.43
C SER A 250 -11.04 -28.29 23.41
N GLN A 251 -12.17 -27.65 23.74
CA GLN A 251 -12.80 -26.66 22.87
C GLN A 251 -11.86 -25.50 22.53
N THR A 252 -11.04 -25.03 23.48
CA THR A 252 -10.10 -23.92 23.24
C THR A 252 -9.01 -24.29 22.24
N TYR A 253 -8.58 -25.55 22.25
CA TYR A 253 -7.60 -26.06 21.29
C TYR A 253 -8.23 -26.27 19.92
N LEU A 254 -9.43 -26.86 19.88
CA LEU A 254 -10.20 -27.04 18.64
C LEU A 254 -10.49 -25.69 17.95
N ASP A 255 -10.88 -24.67 18.73
CA ASP A 255 -11.11 -23.32 18.22
C ASP A 255 -9.83 -22.71 17.62
N PHE A 256 -8.68 -22.95 18.26
CA PHE A 256 -7.37 -22.51 17.74
C PHE A 256 -6.99 -23.25 16.45
N VAL A 257 -7.13 -24.58 16.43
CA VAL A 257 -6.69 -25.43 15.30
C VAL A 257 -7.62 -25.35 14.10
N LYS A 258 -8.87 -24.91 14.28
CA LYS A 258 -9.88 -24.81 13.22
C LYS A 258 -9.38 -24.12 11.94
N ARG A 259 -8.51 -23.11 12.06
CA ARG A 259 -7.93 -22.42 10.90
C ARG A 259 -7.04 -23.34 10.04
N TYR A 260 -6.32 -24.26 10.67
CA TYR A 260 -5.30 -25.11 10.02
C TYR A 260 -5.85 -26.46 9.54
N THR A 261 -7.12 -26.77 9.82
CA THR A 261 -7.76 -28.05 9.47
C THR A 261 -8.88 -27.92 8.45
N VAL A 262 -9.40 -26.71 8.22
CA VAL A 262 -10.51 -26.47 7.30
C VAL A 262 -9.96 -26.13 5.92
N ALA A 263 -10.21 -27.00 4.94
CA ALA A 263 -10.05 -26.66 3.53
C ALA A 263 -11.02 -25.51 3.16
N PRO A 264 -10.65 -24.62 2.23
CA PRO A 264 -11.54 -23.56 1.73
C PRO A 264 -12.93 -24.12 1.39
N THR A 265 -13.97 -23.39 1.76
CA THR A 265 -15.34 -23.90 1.73
C THR A 265 -15.88 -24.05 0.31
N SER A 266 -16.94 -24.83 0.14
CA SER A 266 -17.62 -24.99 -1.16
C SER A 266 -18.13 -23.68 -1.76
N GLU A 267 -18.42 -22.66 -0.94
CA GLU A 267 -18.77 -21.32 -1.41
C GLU A 267 -17.58 -20.61 -2.08
N ASP A 268 -16.39 -20.75 -1.50
CA ASP A 268 -15.12 -20.24 -2.06
C ASP A 268 -14.84 -20.89 -3.43
N PHE A 269 -15.07 -22.21 -3.53
CA PHE A 269 -14.94 -22.97 -4.79
C PHE A 269 -16.04 -22.66 -5.82
N PHE A 270 -17.27 -22.36 -5.40
CA PHE A 270 -18.38 -22.05 -6.29
C PHE A 270 -18.20 -20.69 -6.98
N PHE A 271 -17.71 -19.68 -6.24
CA PHE A 271 -17.30 -18.40 -6.81
C PHE A 271 -16.07 -18.53 -7.71
N ALA A 272 -15.13 -19.39 -7.34
CA ALA A 272 -14.00 -19.75 -8.19
C ALA A 272 -14.40 -20.49 -9.49
N ASN A 273 -15.66 -20.89 -9.68
CA ASN A 273 -16.15 -21.58 -10.88
C ASN A 273 -17.16 -20.81 -11.74
N ARG A 274 -17.96 -19.87 -11.17
CA ARG A 274 -18.93 -19.07 -11.96
C ARG A 274 -18.36 -17.79 -12.58
N THR A 275 -17.28 -17.21 -12.02
CA THR A 275 -16.77 -15.87 -12.37
C THR A 275 -15.24 -15.83 -12.57
N VAL A 276 -14.65 -17.00 -12.84
CA VAL A 276 -13.23 -17.30 -12.62
C VAL A 276 -12.29 -16.33 -13.30
N SER A 277 -12.55 -15.96 -14.56
CA SER A 277 -11.63 -15.15 -15.35
C SER A 277 -11.75 -13.65 -15.09
N SER A 278 -12.95 -13.14 -14.85
CA SER A 278 -13.17 -11.70 -14.67
C SER A 278 -12.72 -11.18 -13.30
N LEU A 279 -12.71 -12.07 -12.30
CA LEU A 279 -12.12 -11.80 -10.98
C LEU A 279 -10.59 -11.98 -10.94
N GLN A 280 -9.99 -12.55 -11.99
CA GLN A 280 -8.53 -12.55 -12.11
C GLN A 280 -8.01 -11.15 -12.41
N ASN A 281 -6.85 -10.83 -11.83
CA ASN A 281 -6.15 -9.56 -11.98
C ASN A 281 -6.83 -8.36 -11.28
N LEU A 282 -7.74 -8.61 -10.33
CA LEU A 282 -8.28 -7.54 -9.51
C LEU A 282 -7.31 -7.14 -8.39
N ASP A 283 -7.41 -5.89 -7.96
CA ASP A 283 -6.88 -5.47 -6.67
C ASP A 283 -7.63 -6.20 -5.54
N VAL A 284 -6.92 -6.67 -4.52
CA VAL A 284 -7.51 -7.38 -3.37
C VAL A 284 -8.70 -6.63 -2.76
N ARG A 285 -8.61 -5.30 -2.62
CA ARG A 285 -9.68 -4.49 -2.01
C ARG A 285 -10.94 -4.43 -2.86
N ILE A 286 -10.75 -4.45 -4.19
CA ILE A 286 -11.85 -4.45 -5.17
C ILE A 286 -12.45 -5.86 -5.24
N SER A 287 -11.61 -6.89 -5.24
CA SER A 287 -12.04 -8.29 -5.18
C SER A 287 -12.86 -8.57 -3.93
N GLU A 288 -12.41 -8.12 -2.75
CA GLU A 288 -13.12 -8.26 -1.48
C GLU A 288 -14.45 -7.51 -1.50
N PHE A 289 -14.48 -6.28 -2.04
CA PHE A 289 -15.72 -5.51 -2.18
C PHE A 289 -16.74 -6.23 -3.08
N ILE A 290 -16.32 -6.67 -4.26
CA ILE A 290 -17.18 -7.37 -5.22
C ILE A 290 -17.70 -8.67 -4.59
N TYR A 291 -16.84 -9.41 -3.90
CA TYR A 291 -17.24 -10.62 -3.18
C TYR A 291 -18.34 -10.33 -2.14
N GLN A 292 -18.18 -9.27 -1.35
CA GLN A 292 -19.20 -8.85 -0.37
C GLN A 292 -20.51 -8.42 -1.04
N GLY A 293 -20.44 -7.68 -2.15
CA GLY A 293 -21.61 -7.24 -2.91
C GLY A 293 -22.40 -8.39 -3.53
N LEU A 294 -21.71 -9.34 -4.16
CA LEU A 294 -22.34 -10.52 -4.78
C LEU A 294 -22.97 -11.45 -3.74
N ASN A 295 -22.42 -11.52 -2.52
CA ASN A 295 -23.02 -12.23 -1.39
C ASN A 295 -24.09 -11.41 -0.66
N SER A 296 -24.55 -10.30 -1.24
CA SER A 296 -25.62 -9.45 -0.69
C SER A 296 -25.38 -8.99 0.75
N ARG A 297 -24.11 -8.75 1.12
CA ARG A 297 -23.79 -8.19 2.43
C ARG A 297 -24.44 -6.82 2.57
N LEU A 298 -25.21 -6.62 3.65
CA LEU A 298 -25.95 -5.37 3.86
C LEU A 298 -25.04 -4.15 3.91
N ASN A 299 -23.92 -4.25 4.63
CA ASN A 299 -22.92 -3.18 4.73
C ASN A 299 -21.55 -3.71 4.28
N PRO A 300 -21.24 -3.69 2.97
CA PRO A 300 -19.91 -4.03 2.48
C PRO A 300 -18.88 -3.03 3.00
N ILE A 301 -17.72 -3.56 3.38
CA ILE A 301 -16.63 -2.77 3.94
C ILE A 301 -15.49 -2.72 2.92
N VAL A 302 -14.97 -1.51 2.67
CA VAL A 302 -13.84 -1.26 1.78
C VAL A 302 -12.69 -0.64 2.58
N TYR A 303 -11.54 -1.32 2.59
CA TYR A 303 -10.33 -0.82 3.23
C TYR A 303 -9.49 -0.03 2.23
N LEU A 304 -9.56 1.30 2.28
CA LEU A 304 -8.82 2.12 1.35
C LEU A 304 -7.30 2.05 1.63
N PRO A 305 -6.45 2.03 0.58
CA PRO A 305 -5.00 2.04 0.74
C PRO A 305 -4.52 3.15 1.67
N PHE A 306 -3.54 2.86 2.53
CA PHE A 306 -2.87 3.92 3.28
C PHE A 306 -2.08 4.81 2.31
N LEU A 307 -2.35 6.12 2.29
CA LEU A 307 -1.60 7.09 1.49
C LEU A 307 -0.75 7.96 2.42
N VAL A 308 0.50 8.25 2.05
CA VAL A 308 1.36 9.18 2.78
C VAL A 308 0.91 10.60 2.49
N GLU A 309 0.28 11.25 3.47
CA GLU A 309 -0.34 12.57 3.33
C GLU A 309 -0.12 13.44 4.57
N ASP A 310 -0.31 14.77 4.43
CA ASP A 310 -0.29 15.69 5.58
C ASP A 310 -1.49 15.42 6.51
N GLN A 311 -1.18 14.96 7.72
CA GLN A 311 -2.17 14.61 8.73
C GLN A 311 -2.97 15.81 9.25
N HIS A 312 -2.45 17.04 9.12
CA HIS A 312 -3.17 18.26 9.51
C HIS A 312 -4.21 18.71 8.46
N ARG A 313 -4.25 18.06 7.30
CA ARG A 313 -5.25 18.33 6.25
C ARG A 313 -6.36 17.27 6.25
N ALA A 314 -7.45 17.57 5.54
CA ALA A 314 -8.49 16.58 5.24
C ALA A 314 -7.89 15.37 4.52
N SER A 315 -8.56 14.22 4.59
CA SER A 315 -8.10 12.98 3.96
C SER A 315 -8.05 13.13 2.45
N ALA A 316 -6.94 12.74 1.82
CA ALA A 316 -6.80 12.67 0.37
C ALA A 316 -7.87 11.75 -0.25
N TRP A 317 -8.39 10.78 0.50
CA TRP A 317 -9.48 9.91 0.07
C TRP A 317 -10.84 10.60 -0.08
N ALA A 318 -10.97 11.88 0.32
CA ALA A 318 -12.11 12.70 -0.10
C ALA A 318 -12.16 12.80 -1.63
N HIS A 319 -11.00 12.91 -2.27
CA HIS A 319 -10.88 13.02 -3.72
C HIS A 319 -11.30 11.72 -4.43
N GLY A 320 -12.14 11.89 -5.44
CA GLY A 320 -12.68 10.78 -6.23
C GLY A 320 -13.65 9.89 -5.45
N GLN A 321 -14.26 10.37 -4.36
CA GLN A 321 -15.28 9.62 -3.62
C GLN A 321 -16.49 9.29 -4.50
N ASP A 322 -16.96 10.22 -5.34
CA ASP A 322 -18.14 10.02 -6.19
C ASP A 322 -17.93 8.91 -7.23
N LEU A 323 -16.72 8.78 -7.77
CA LEU A 323 -16.34 7.67 -8.66
C LEU A 323 -16.44 6.32 -7.94
N ARG A 324 -16.01 6.26 -6.67
CA ARG A 324 -16.15 5.05 -5.85
C ARG A 324 -17.61 4.80 -5.50
N ALA A 325 -18.40 5.82 -5.19
CA ALA A 325 -19.84 5.70 -4.95
C ALA A 325 -20.58 5.12 -6.16
N VAL A 326 -20.29 5.59 -7.39
CA VAL A 326 -20.81 4.96 -8.63
C VAL A 326 -20.39 3.50 -8.73
N SER A 327 -19.12 3.20 -8.45
CA SER A 327 -18.60 1.83 -8.48
C SER A 327 -19.26 0.93 -7.44
N TYR A 328 -19.64 1.47 -6.28
CA TYR A 328 -20.33 0.74 -5.24
C TYR A 328 -21.79 0.46 -5.62
N SER A 329 -22.48 1.48 -6.14
CA SER A 329 -23.89 1.40 -6.54
C SER A 329 -24.17 0.33 -7.61
N ILE A 330 -23.20 -0.01 -8.46
CA ILE A 330 -23.41 -1.06 -9.48
C ILE A 330 -23.37 -2.50 -8.93
N PHE A 331 -22.90 -2.72 -7.70
CA PHE A 331 -22.74 -4.06 -7.08
C PHE A 331 -23.57 -4.27 -5.81
N THR A 332 -24.32 -3.26 -5.37
CA THR A 332 -24.99 -3.28 -4.08
C THR A 332 -26.50 -3.07 -4.27
N THR A 333 -27.27 -3.57 -3.30
CA THR A 333 -28.74 -3.45 -3.34
C THR A 333 -29.19 -2.09 -2.85
N ASP A 334 -30.41 -1.66 -3.20
CA ASP A 334 -31.01 -0.36 -2.80
C ASP A 334 -31.07 -0.11 -1.29
N ARG A 335 -30.85 -1.15 -0.46
CA ARG A 335 -30.87 -1.05 1.02
C ARG A 335 -29.48 -1.05 1.66
N SER A 336 -28.43 -1.22 0.85
CA SER A 336 -27.07 -1.33 1.33
C SER A 336 -26.43 0.05 1.54
N ARG A 337 -25.50 0.14 2.50
CA ARG A 337 -24.55 1.25 2.59
C ARG A 337 -23.15 0.68 2.48
N VAL A 338 -22.27 1.34 1.75
CA VAL A 338 -20.85 0.94 1.74
C VAL A 338 -20.10 1.72 2.80
N GLN A 339 -19.21 1.03 3.50
CA GLN A 339 -18.40 1.61 4.56
C GLN A 339 -16.93 1.66 4.14
N GLU A 340 -16.34 2.86 4.10
CA GLU A 340 -14.91 3.04 3.83
C GLU A 340 -14.12 3.15 5.14
N HIS A 341 -13.16 2.26 5.35
CA HIS A 341 -12.11 2.50 6.33
C HIS A 341 -11.06 3.42 5.72
N ARG A 342 -11.00 4.65 6.23
CA ARG A 342 -10.03 5.66 5.80
C ARG A 342 -9.64 6.56 6.96
N ARG A 343 -8.60 7.37 6.75
CA ARG A 343 -8.22 8.40 7.72
C ARG A 343 -9.34 9.45 7.83
N LYS A 344 -9.64 9.85 9.07
CA LYS A 344 -10.44 11.04 9.42
C LYS A 344 -9.71 11.78 10.53
N ALA A 345 -9.24 12.99 10.23
CA ALA A 345 -8.31 13.72 11.07
C ALA A 345 -7.06 12.87 11.41
N GLN A 346 -6.77 12.64 12.68
CA GLN A 346 -5.58 11.90 13.16
C GLN A 346 -5.83 10.42 13.45
N LYS A 347 -7.02 9.89 13.07
CA LYS A 347 -7.43 8.51 13.36
C LYS A 347 -7.94 7.83 12.10
N VAL A 348 -7.95 6.50 12.12
CA VAL A 348 -8.69 5.70 11.13
C VAL A 348 -10.11 5.56 11.62
N SER A 349 -11.09 5.85 10.77
CA SER A 349 -12.49 5.66 11.09
C SER A 349 -13.25 5.07 9.92
N LEU A 350 -14.37 4.45 10.24
CA LEU A 350 -15.41 4.09 9.26
C LEU A 350 -16.10 5.37 8.77
N GLN A 351 -16.30 5.48 7.46
CA GLN A 351 -17.18 6.47 6.85
C GLN A 351 -18.23 5.77 5.99
N GLU A 352 -19.49 6.12 6.21
CA GLU A 352 -20.58 5.64 5.36
C GLU A 352 -20.60 6.43 4.05
N ILE A 353 -20.69 5.71 2.94
CA ILE A 353 -20.83 6.28 1.61
C ILE A 353 -22.28 6.08 1.17
N GLU A 354 -22.93 7.19 0.86
CA GLU A 354 -24.25 7.19 0.27
C GLU A 354 -24.16 6.69 -1.17
N LEU A 355 -25.09 5.82 -1.54
CA LEU A 355 -25.13 5.17 -2.83
C LEU A 355 -26.19 5.84 -3.70
N TYR A 356 -25.90 5.95 -5.00
CA TYR A 356 -26.87 6.45 -5.95
C TYR A 356 -28.01 5.44 -6.15
N PRO A 357 -29.28 5.87 -6.09
CA PRO A 357 -30.41 5.05 -6.50
C PRO A 357 -30.33 4.77 -8.02
N PRO A 358 -31.01 3.71 -8.52
CA PRO A 358 -30.89 3.27 -9.92
C PRO A 358 -31.08 4.38 -10.96
N GLN A 359 -32.02 5.31 -10.74
CA GLN A 359 -32.28 6.41 -11.66
C GLN A 359 -31.13 7.42 -11.71
N GLU A 360 -30.59 7.80 -10.55
CA GLU A 360 -29.46 8.73 -10.45
C GLU A 360 -28.17 8.08 -10.92
N LEU A 361 -27.98 6.78 -10.64
CA LEU A 361 -26.83 6.01 -11.08
C LEU A 361 -26.65 6.07 -12.59
N SER A 362 -27.72 5.87 -13.36
CA SER A 362 -27.66 5.96 -14.82
C SER A 362 -27.22 7.34 -15.29
N VAL A 363 -27.71 8.41 -14.65
CA VAL A 363 -27.34 9.80 -15.00
C VAL A 363 -25.87 10.07 -14.68
N MET A 364 -25.42 9.63 -13.50
CA MET A 364 -24.02 9.78 -13.08
C MET A 364 -23.07 9.01 -13.99
N MET A 365 -23.38 7.75 -14.31
CA MET A 365 -22.59 6.95 -15.25
C MET A 365 -22.54 7.59 -16.64
N GLN A 366 -23.66 8.10 -17.16
CA GLN A 366 -23.70 8.79 -18.44
C GLN A 366 -22.85 10.07 -18.43
N SER A 367 -22.84 10.81 -17.31
CA SER A 367 -22.00 11.99 -17.12
C SER A 367 -20.52 11.62 -17.15
N TYR A 368 -20.11 10.60 -16.39
CA TYR A 368 -18.73 10.13 -16.38
C TYR A 368 -18.30 9.57 -17.73
N ALA A 369 -19.13 8.79 -18.42
CA ALA A 369 -18.84 8.30 -19.76
C ALA A 369 -18.51 9.47 -20.70
N ARG A 370 -19.40 10.48 -20.79
CA ARG A 370 -19.18 11.66 -21.65
C ARG A 370 -17.91 12.43 -21.28
N ASN A 371 -17.68 12.66 -19.99
CA ASN A 371 -16.51 13.42 -19.53
C ASN A 371 -15.20 12.68 -19.83
N ILE A 372 -15.17 11.36 -19.67
CA ILE A 372 -13.99 10.55 -19.98
C ILE A 372 -13.77 10.49 -21.50
N SER A 373 -14.81 10.27 -22.31
CA SER A 373 -14.66 10.25 -23.78
C SER A 373 -14.15 11.61 -24.30
N ALA A 374 -14.76 12.71 -23.85
CA ALA A 374 -14.33 14.06 -24.23
C ALA A 374 -12.89 14.36 -23.79
N TRP A 375 -12.46 13.82 -22.63
CA TRP A 375 -11.08 13.94 -22.18
C TRP A 375 -10.10 13.18 -23.06
N ILE A 376 -10.44 11.95 -23.48
CA ILE A 376 -9.62 11.15 -24.38
C ILE A 376 -9.48 11.85 -25.74
N GLU A 377 -10.57 12.40 -26.28
CA GLU A 377 -10.54 13.19 -27.51
C GLU A 377 -9.65 14.43 -27.34
N TRP A 378 -9.83 15.20 -26.27
CA TRP A 378 -9.03 16.40 -25.96
C TRP A 378 -7.53 16.10 -25.85
N THR A 379 -7.17 14.99 -25.19
CA THR A 379 -5.76 14.58 -25.06
C THR A 379 -5.16 14.09 -26.37
N ALA A 380 -5.95 13.41 -27.21
CA ALA A 380 -5.51 12.98 -28.54
C ALA A 380 -5.26 14.17 -29.48
N GLU A 381 -6.16 15.16 -29.49
CA GLU A 381 -6.02 16.38 -30.31
C GLU A 381 -4.77 17.20 -29.99
N ARG A 382 -4.32 17.15 -28.73
CA ARG A 382 -3.15 17.88 -28.21
C ARG A 382 -1.88 17.04 -28.18
N GLU A 383 -1.93 15.82 -28.70
CA GLU A 383 -0.80 14.88 -28.69
C GLU A 383 -0.19 14.71 -27.28
N VAL A 384 -1.05 14.72 -26.25
CA VAL A 384 -0.60 14.62 -24.85
C VAL A 384 0.10 13.27 -24.65
N PRO A 385 1.29 13.23 -24.03
CA PRO A 385 1.96 11.98 -23.74
C PRO A 385 1.04 11.04 -22.96
N HIS A 386 0.96 9.78 -23.39
CA HIS A 386 0.06 8.77 -22.79
C HIS A 386 0.17 8.72 -21.26
N SER A 387 1.40 8.80 -20.74
CA SER A 387 1.70 8.76 -19.31
C SER A 387 1.17 9.95 -18.51
N LEU A 388 0.76 11.03 -19.17
CA LEU A 388 0.19 12.24 -18.56
C LEU A 388 -1.34 12.33 -18.73
N THR A 389 -1.93 11.53 -19.61
CA THR A 389 -3.37 11.55 -19.91
C THR A 389 -4.21 11.42 -18.65
N TRP A 390 -3.96 10.39 -17.84
CA TRP A 390 -4.75 10.12 -16.63
C TRP A 390 -4.34 10.97 -15.42
N PRO A 391 -3.04 11.26 -15.18
CA PRO A 391 -2.66 12.23 -14.15
C PRO A 391 -3.29 13.61 -14.34
N LEU A 392 -3.37 14.13 -15.56
CA LEU A 392 -4.02 15.41 -15.84
C LEU A 392 -5.54 15.36 -15.59
N PHE A 393 -6.22 14.26 -15.98
CA PHE A 393 -7.63 14.06 -15.64
C PHE A 393 -7.86 14.03 -14.12
N ALA A 394 -6.99 13.33 -13.39
CA ALA A 394 -7.05 13.25 -11.94
C ALA A 394 -6.79 14.61 -11.26
N ILE A 395 -5.97 15.49 -11.84
CA ILE A 395 -5.87 16.89 -11.40
C ILE A 395 -7.21 17.59 -11.53
N GLY A 396 -7.92 17.41 -12.66
CA GLY A 396 -9.27 17.96 -12.87
C GLY A 396 -10.30 17.48 -11.84
N ILE A 397 -10.15 16.26 -11.32
CA ILE A 397 -10.98 15.74 -10.20
C ILE A 397 -10.61 16.39 -8.88
N VAL A 398 -9.31 16.56 -8.61
CA VAL A 398 -8.82 17.06 -7.31
C VAL A 398 -9.04 18.57 -7.16
N LEU A 399 -8.81 19.36 -8.21
CA LEU A 399 -8.78 20.83 -8.14
C LEU A 399 -10.05 21.46 -7.55
N PRO A 400 -11.28 21.10 -7.99
CA PRO A 400 -12.50 21.72 -7.47
C PRO A 400 -12.74 21.48 -5.98
N GLU A 401 -12.15 20.42 -5.42
CA GLU A 401 -12.33 20.02 -4.02
C GLU A 401 -11.28 20.63 -3.08
N LEU A 402 -10.28 21.34 -3.61
CA LEU A 402 -9.25 21.97 -2.80
C LEU A 402 -9.71 23.33 -2.25
N ASN A 403 -9.56 23.53 -0.94
CA ASN A 403 -9.81 24.83 -0.30
C ASN A 403 -8.94 25.98 -0.85
N SER A 404 -7.78 25.64 -1.41
CA SER A 404 -6.85 26.60 -2.00
C SER A 404 -6.17 25.94 -3.18
N ALA A 405 -6.27 26.58 -4.34
CA ALA A 405 -5.68 26.07 -5.57
C ALA A 405 -4.14 26.06 -5.45
N PRO A 406 -3.46 24.97 -5.80
CA PRO A 406 -2.00 24.91 -5.87
C PRO A 406 -1.44 25.80 -6.99
N SER A 407 -0.14 26.09 -6.96
CA SER A 407 0.52 26.72 -8.12
C SER A 407 0.75 25.71 -9.24
N LEU A 408 0.82 26.19 -10.49
CA LEU A 408 1.21 25.35 -11.64
C LEU A 408 2.58 24.71 -11.44
N ALA A 409 3.54 25.46 -10.87
CA ALA A 409 4.87 24.97 -10.56
C ALA A 409 4.85 23.76 -9.60
N LEU A 410 3.91 23.71 -8.65
CA LEU A 410 3.79 22.57 -7.75
C LEU A 410 3.23 21.33 -8.45
N TRP A 411 2.23 21.48 -9.33
CA TRP A 411 1.75 20.38 -10.17
C TRP A 411 2.84 19.85 -11.13
N LEU A 412 3.61 20.75 -11.75
CA LEU A 412 4.75 20.37 -12.57
C LEU A 412 5.77 19.53 -11.80
N ARG A 413 6.03 19.88 -10.52
CA ARG A 413 6.89 19.09 -9.65
C ARG A 413 6.29 17.72 -9.35
N VAL A 414 5.00 17.65 -9.00
CA VAL A 414 4.31 16.38 -8.70
C VAL A 414 4.32 15.44 -9.91
N LEU A 415 3.94 15.91 -11.10
CA LEU A 415 3.87 15.08 -12.32
C LEU A 415 5.25 14.56 -12.75
N ASN A 416 6.29 15.39 -12.60
CA ASN A 416 7.67 15.02 -12.90
C ASN A 416 8.39 14.28 -11.77
N ALA A 417 7.70 13.95 -10.67
CA ALA A 417 8.27 13.35 -9.46
C ALA A 417 9.46 14.15 -8.87
N ASN A 418 9.50 15.47 -9.06
CA ASN A 418 10.53 16.35 -8.54
C ASN A 418 10.19 16.75 -7.10
N PHE A 419 10.59 15.90 -6.15
CA PHE A 419 10.31 16.07 -4.73
C PHE A 419 10.90 17.39 -4.18
N ASP A 420 10.03 18.25 -3.63
CA ASP A 420 10.42 19.60 -3.17
C ASP A 420 10.62 19.71 -1.65
N ASN A 421 10.58 18.58 -0.94
CA ASN A 421 10.69 18.51 0.51
C ASN A 421 9.58 19.27 1.25
N THR A 422 8.36 19.33 0.72
CA THR A 422 7.22 19.97 1.40
C THR A 422 6.08 19.00 1.70
N TRP A 423 5.33 19.29 2.78
CA TRP A 423 4.07 18.60 3.06
C TRP A 423 3.00 18.86 2.01
N GLU A 424 3.07 20.01 1.33
CA GLU A 424 2.14 20.34 0.25
C GLU A 424 2.31 19.39 -0.94
N TYR A 425 3.55 19.16 -1.38
CA TYR A 425 3.86 18.14 -2.39
C TYR A 425 3.38 16.76 -1.99
N ILE A 426 3.67 16.33 -0.75
CA ILE A 426 3.28 15.00 -0.24
C ILE A 426 1.75 14.85 -0.30
N HIS A 427 1.02 15.86 0.19
CA HIS A 427 -0.43 15.80 0.24
C HIS A 427 -1.08 15.88 -1.16
N LEU A 428 -0.55 16.69 -2.08
CA LEU A 428 -1.06 16.72 -3.45
C LEU A 428 -0.76 15.42 -4.21
N THR A 429 0.41 14.82 -3.98
CA THR A 429 0.73 13.49 -4.51
C THR A 429 -0.27 12.44 -4.01
N ALA A 430 -0.62 12.46 -2.72
CA ALA A 430 -1.64 11.58 -2.17
C ALA A 430 -3.03 11.85 -2.77
N SER A 431 -3.39 13.11 -2.97
CA SER A 431 -4.67 13.52 -3.57
C SER A 431 -4.81 13.03 -5.01
N LEU A 432 -3.73 13.18 -5.79
CA LEU A 432 -3.62 12.65 -7.14
C LEU A 432 -3.78 11.11 -7.15
N HIS A 433 -3.08 10.41 -6.25
CA HIS A 433 -3.19 8.96 -6.12
C HIS A 433 -4.60 8.50 -5.74
N ALA A 434 -5.30 9.23 -4.85
CA ALA A 434 -6.66 8.90 -4.46
C ALA A 434 -7.61 8.97 -5.67
N ALA A 435 -7.55 10.05 -6.45
CA ALA A 435 -8.34 10.22 -7.67
C ALA A 435 -8.01 9.16 -8.73
N LEU A 436 -6.72 8.92 -9.00
CA LEU A 436 -6.28 7.86 -9.92
C LEU A 436 -6.76 6.48 -9.47
N TYR A 437 -6.62 6.15 -8.19
CA TYR A 437 -7.08 4.86 -7.67
C TYR A 437 -8.60 4.71 -7.75
N SER A 438 -9.37 5.78 -7.52
CA SER A 438 -10.83 5.76 -7.71
C SER A 438 -11.22 5.45 -9.16
N LEU A 439 -10.49 5.98 -10.15
CA LEU A 439 -10.71 5.63 -11.57
C LEU A 439 -10.39 4.16 -11.85
N ARG A 440 -9.32 3.63 -11.23
CA ARG A 440 -9.00 2.19 -11.32
C ARG A 440 -10.07 1.33 -10.66
N PHE A 441 -10.62 1.80 -9.54
CA PHE A 441 -11.73 1.16 -8.86
C PHE A 441 -12.92 1.02 -9.82
N LEU A 442 -13.31 2.12 -10.47
CA LEU A 442 -14.35 2.12 -11.50
C LEU A 442 -14.02 1.18 -12.67
N LYS A 443 -12.80 1.27 -13.23
CA LYS A 443 -12.34 0.41 -14.34
C LYS A 443 -12.52 -1.07 -14.04
N GLN A 444 -12.07 -1.50 -12.87
CA GLN A 444 -12.13 -2.91 -12.46
C GLN A 444 -13.55 -3.35 -12.12
N CYS A 445 -14.33 -2.52 -11.43
CA CYS A 445 -15.74 -2.79 -11.14
C CYS A 445 -16.57 -2.91 -12.42
N ILE A 446 -16.43 -2.00 -13.38
CA ILE A 446 -17.13 -2.05 -14.67
C ILE A 446 -16.77 -3.32 -15.45
N LYS A 447 -15.48 -3.71 -15.47
CA LYS A 447 -15.04 -4.96 -16.12
C LYS A 447 -15.79 -6.17 -15.58
N VAL A 448 -15.89 -6.31 -14.25
CA VAL A 448 -16.60 -7.43 -13.64
C VAL A 448 -18.10 -7.33 -13.88
N TRP A 449 -18.67 -6.13 -13.77
CA TRP A 449 -20.09 -5.91 -13.98
C TRP A 449 -20.52 -6.29 -15.39
N LEU A 450 -19.74 -5.92 -16.42
CA LEU A 450 -19.97 -6.33 -17.81
C LEU A 450 -19.93 -7.85 -17.98
N SER A 451 -19.00 -8.53 -17.30
CA SER A 451 -18.90 -9.99 -17.32
C SER A 451 -20.14 -10.67 -16.72
N LEU A 452 -20.79 -10.04 -15.72
CA LEU A 452 -22.00 -10.57 -15.08
C LEU A 452 -23.28 -10.29 -15.88
N HIS A 453 -23.29 -9.24 -16.69
CA HIS A 453 -24.45 -8.79 -17.48
C HIS A 453 -24.25 -9.05 -18.99
N ALA A 454 -23.48 -10.10 -19.32
CA ALA A 454 -23.22 -10.50 -20.70
C ALA A 454 -24.49 -11.00 -21.44
N ASP A 455 -25.58 -11.25 -20.71
CA ASP A 455 -26.90 -11.61 -21.22
C ASP A 455 -27.63 -10.43 -21.89
N GLY A 456 -27.15 -9.20 -21.70
CA GLY A 456 -27.67 -7.99 -22.33
C GLY A 456 -28.93 -7.41 -21.70
N SER A 457 -29.30 -7.86 -20.49
CA SER A 457 -30.59 -7.52 -19.86
C SER A 457 -30.64 -6.12 -19.23
N SER A 458 -29.48 -5.48 -19.00
CA SER A 458 -29.39 -4.20 -18.30
C SER A 458 -29.33 -2.99 -19.24
N SER A 459 -30.12 -1.96 -18.94
CA SER A 459 -30.09 -0.66 -19.65
C SER A 459 -28.77 0.10 -19.46
N LEU A 460 -27.96 -0.25 -18.44
CA LEU A 460 -26.67 0.37 -18.19
C LEU A 460 -25.56 -0.18 -19.11
N LEU A 461 -25.82 -1.27 -19.84
CA LEU A 461 -24.81 -1.98 -20.63
C LEU A 461 -24.08 -1.09 -21.65
N PRO A 462 -24.75 -0.23 -22.45
CA PRO A 462 -24.05 0.62 -23.42
C PRO A 462 -23.13 1.63 -22.72
N ILE A 463 -23.60 2.20 -21.60
CA ILE A 463 -22.84 3.20 -20.82
C ILE A 463 -21.62 2.55 -20.17
N ALA A 464 -21.80 1.38 -19.55
CA ALA A 464 -20.73 0.61 -18.94
C ALA A 464 -19.68 0.17 -19.98
N SER A 465 -20.11 -0.23 -21.18
CA SER A 465 -19.22 -0.61 -22.28
C SER A 465 -18.38 0.56 -22.79
N GLN A 466 -18.98 1.76 -22.87
CA GLN A 466 -18.25 2.98 -23.22
C GLN A 466 -17.19 3.31 -22.18
N ILE A 467 -17.57 3.36 -20.89
CA ILE A 467 -16.63 3.60 -19.78
C ILE A 467 -15.50 2.56 -19.79
N HIS A 468 -15.83 1.29 -20.01
CA HIS A 468 -14.85 0.21 -20.07
C HIS A 468 -13.83 0.42 -21.18
N THR A 469 -14.30 0.79 -22.37
CA THR A 469 -13.46 1.04 -23.56
C THR A 469 -12.53 2.22 -23.30
N ASP A 470 -13.09 3.32 -22.82
CA ASP A 470 -12.34 4.56 -22.58
C ASP A 470 -11.28 4.38 -21.50
N LEU A 471 -11.58 3.65 -20.43
CA LEU A 471 -10.63 3.38 -19.35
C LEU A 471 -9.56 2.32 -19.74
N GLN A 472 -9.62 1.68 -20.91
CA GLN A 472 -8.61 0.69 -21.30
C GLN A 472 -7.21 1.29 -21.42
N SER A 473 -7.09 2.51 -21.94
CA SER A 473 -5.81 3.22 -22.07
C SER A 473 -5.20 3.62 -20.73
N MET A 474 -5.91 3.42 -19.61
CA MET A 474 -5.33 3.65 -18.28
C MET A 474 -4.20 2.68 -17.98
N GLY A 475 -2.97 3.22 -17.90
CA GLY A 475 -1.73 2.50 -17.65
C GLY A 475 -1.68 1.74 -16.31
N PRO A 476 -0.67 0.90 -16.10
CA PRO A 476 -0.49 0.12 -14.87
C PRO A 476 -0.05 0.99 -13.69
N ILE A 477 -0.07 0.40 -12.48
CA ILE A 477 0.36 1.10 -11.26
C ILE A 477 1.81 1.61 -11.36
N THR A 478 2.66 0.84 -12.01
CA THR A 478 4.08 1.15 -12.23
C THR A 478 4.30 2.42 -13.05
N GLU A 479 3.31 2.83 -13.85
CA GLU A 479 3.34 4.07 -14.65
C GLU A 479 2.63 5.23 -13.92
N LEU A 480 1.50 4.96 -13.30
CA LEU A 480 0.60 6.02 -12.80
C LEU A 480 0.92 6.52 -11.40
N PHE A 481 1.48 5.66 -10.53
CA PHE A 481 1.68 6.00 -9.12
C PHE A 481 3.15 6.26 -8.83
N LEU A 482 3.38 7.33 -8.08
CA LEU A 482 4.70 7.77 -7.68
C LEU A 482 4.94 7.40 -6.21
N VAL A 483 6.20 7.32 -5.84
CA VAL A 483 6.65 7.28 -4.46
C VAL A 483 7.43 8.56 -4.23
N PRO A 484 7.11 9.38 -3.21
CA PRO A 484 7.83 10.64 -2.97
C PRO A 484 9.34 10.44 -2.94
N GLY A 485 10.04 11.16 -3.82
CA GLY A 485 11.49 11.11 -4.05
C GLY A 485 12.04 9.84 -4.73
N GLN A 486 11.17 9.10 -5.44
CA GLN A 486 11.64 8.26 -6.54
C GLN A 486 12.25 9.13 -7.66
N ALA A 487 13.19 8.58 -8.41
CA ALA A 487 13.63 9.24 -9.64
C ALA A 487 12.65 8.94 -10.78
N ARG A 488 12.30 9.96 -11.57
CA ARG A 488 11.55 9.81 -12.82
C ARG A 488 12.20 10.68 -13.89
N LYS A 489 12.19 10.21 -15.14
CA LYS A 489 12.52 11.09 -16.27
C LYS A 489 11.40 12.11 -16.44
N PRO A 490 11.71 13.38 -16.74
CA PRO A 490 10.69 14.38 -17.05
C PRO A 490 9.76 13.87 -18.16
N GLN A 491 8.46 14.16 -18.02
CA GLN A 491 7.46 13.72 -18.98
C GLN A 491 7.09 14.87 -19.90
N GLY A 492 7.50 14.77 -21.16
CA GLY A 492 7.17 15.76 -22.19
C GLY A 492 7.91 17.09 -22.04
N ASP A 493 7.50 18.05 -22.87
CA ASP A 493 7.96 19.44 -22.81
C ASP A 493 7.32 20.15 -21.61
N GLN A 494 8.13 20.86 -20.83
CA GLN A 494 7.69 21.56 -19.63
C GLN A 494 6.74 22.72 -19.96
N GLU A 495 6.95 23.42 -21.08
CA GLU A 495 6.09 24.53 -21.51
C GLU A 495 4.70 24.01 -21.87
N LEU A 496 4.64 22.98 -22.73
CA LEU A 496 3.40 22.28 -23.06
C LEU A 496 2.69 21.77 -21.80
N LEU A 497 3.40 21.13 -20.87
CA LEU A 497 2.78 20.61 -19.65
C LEU A 497 2.19 21.74 -18.78
N GLN A 498 2.85 22.89 -18.72
CA GLN A 498 2.33 24.05 -18.00
C GLN A 498 1.04 24.59 -18.63
N GLU A 499 1.00 24.66 -19.97
CA GLU A 499 -0.20 25.05 -20.73
C GLU A 499 -1.36 24.08 -20.49
N LEU A 500 -1.09 22.77 -20.59
CA LEU A 500 -2.10 21.73 -20.34
C LEU A 500 -2.68 21.81 -18.92
N ILE A 501 -1.85 22.04 -17.90
CA ILE A 501 -2.35 22.20 -16.52
C ILE A 501 -3.21 23.48 -16.43
N ALA A 502 -2.81 24.58 -17.07
CA ALA A 502 -3.60 25.80 -17.07
C ALA A 502 -4.98 25.62 -17.75
N GLU A 503 -5.04 24.84 -18.84
CA GLU A 503 -6.31 24.45 -19.47
C GLU A 503 -7.17 23.60 -18.51
N VAL A 504 -6.58 22.67 -17.75
CA VAL A 504 -7.30 21.89 -16.74
C VAL A 504 -7.91 22.81 -15.67
N TYR A 505 -7.16 23.82 -15.19
CA TYR A 505 -7.68 24.83 -14.26
C TYR A 505 -8.89 25.58 -14.84
N ALA A 506 -8.78 26.02 -16.09
CA ALA A 506 -9.87 26.70 -16.78
C ALA A 506 -11.11 25.80 -16.90
N SER A 507 -10.94 24.52 -17.27
CA SER A 507 -12.04 23.55 -17.37
C SER A 507 -12.72 23.25 -16.03
N ALA A 508 -11.95 23.32 -14.93
CA ALA A 508 -12.43 23.15 -13.57
C ALA A 508 -13.09 24.42 -13.00
N ASN A 509 -13.10 25.54 -13.74
CA ASN A 509 -13.50 26.86 -13.27
C ASN A 509 -12.73 27.31 -12.02
N VAL A 510 -11.43 26.98 -11.95
CA VAL A 510 -10.54 27.35 -10.84
C VAL A 510 -9.50 28.35 -11.34
N GLU A 511 -9.40 29.51 -10.69
CA GLU A 511 -8.38 30.50 -11.03
C GLU A 511 -6.97 30.03 -10.66
N VAL A 512 -6.01 30.22 -11.58
CA VAL A 512 -4.60 29.96 -11.30
C VAL A 512 -4.10 30.99 -10.29
N PRO A 513 -3.53 30.58 -9.14
CA PRO A 513 -2.97 31.53 -8.18
C PRO A 513 -1.89 32.40 -8.81
N ILE A 514 -1.99 33.71 -8.63
CA ILE A 514 -0.93 34.64 -9.04
C ILE A 514 0.30 34.34 -8.19
N GLU A 515 1.38 33.83 -8.81
CA GLU A 515 2.65 33.63 -8.13
C GLU A 515 3.16 34.99 -7.62
N ARG A 516 3.03 35.22 -6.31
CA ARG A 516 3.69 36.35 -5.66
C ARG A 516 5.18 36.05 -5.65
N VAL A 517 5.88 36.45 -6.72
CA VAL A 517 7.34 36.51 -6.71
C VAL A 517 7.75 37.32 -5.49
N PRO A 518 8.50 36.75 -4.52
CA PRO A 518 9.01 37.53 -3.41
C PRO A 518 9.90 38.60 -4.02
N ASN A 519 9.39 39.83 -4.01
CA ASN A 519 10.01 40.96 -4.66
C ASN A 519 11.48 41.00 -4.19
N LYS A 520 12.47 41.13 -5.08
CA LYS A 520 13.90 41.18 -4.68
C LYS A 520 14.14 42.20 -3.55
N LYS A 521 13.30 43.25 -3.48
CA LYS A 521 13.22 44.22 -2.38
C LYS A 521 12.80 43.61 -1.04
N ALA A 522 11.80 42.73 -1.00
CA ALA A 522 11.34 42.06 0.22
C ALA A 522 12.40 41.09 0.78
N LYS A 523 13.05 40.30 -0.09
CA LYS A 523 14.16 39.42 0.33
C LYS A 523 15.39 40.21 0.83
N LYS A 524 15.69 41.35 0.20
CA LYS A 524 16.76 42.28 0.64
C LYS A 524 16.41 43.00 1.94
N GLN A 525 15.15 43.38 2.15
CA GLN A 525 14.68 43.95 3.42
C GLN A 525 14.75 42.93 4.56
N GLN A 526 14.35 41.68 4.31
CA GLN A 526 14.40 40.62 5.31
C GLN A 526 15.85 40.28 5.71
N GLN A 527 16.78 40.22 4.74
CA GLN A 527 18.22 40.06 5.02
C GLN A 527 18.80 41.26 5.79
N GLN A 528 18.44 42.50 5.42
CA GLN A 528 18.89 43.69 6.16
C GLN A 528 18.34 43.73 7.59
N GLN A 529 17.11 43.27 7.80
CA GLN A 529 16.50 43.24 9.12
C GLN A 529 17.16 42.17 10.01
N GLN A 530 17.48 41.00 9.45
CA GLN A 530 18.25 39.95 10.14
C GLN A 530 19.69 40.39 10.45
N GLN A 531 20.36 41.10 9.53
CA GLN A 531 21.68 41.68 9.79
C GLN A 531 21.65 42.72 10.92
N ARG A 532 20.67 43.63 10.92
CA ARG A 532 20.52 44.62 11.99
C ARG A 532 20.22 44.00 13.35
N GLU A 533 19.48 42.90 13.39
CA GLU A 533 19.23 42.16 14.64
C GLU A 533 20.47 41.42 15.12
N ALA A 534 21.27 40.84 14.22
CA ALA A 534 22.55 40.23 14.55
C ALA A 534 23.56 41.26 15.08
N GLU A 535 23.70 42.42 14.41
CA GLU A 535 24.56 43.53 14.86
C GLU A 535 24.10 44.11 16.22
N ARG A 536 22.78 44.19 16.46
CA ARG A 536 22.25 44.60 17.78
C ARG A 536 22.57 43.58 18.87
N LYS A 537 22.56 42.28 18.56
CA LYS A 537 22.94 41.22 19.51
C LYS A 537 24.43 41.23 19.80
N GLU A 538 25.28 41.43 18.79
CA GLU A 538 26.73 41.58 18.97
C GLU A 538 27.11 42.83 19.75
N ARG A 539 26.49 43.98 19.48
CA ARG A 539 26.71 45.21 20.27
C ARG A 539 26.33 45.04 21.74
N ARG A 540 25.20 44.37 22.02
CA ARG A 540 24.80 44.07 23.41
C ARG A 540 25.79 43.13 24.11
N GLN A 541 26.40 42.19 23.39
CA GLN A 541 27.43 41.31 23.93
C GLN A 541 28.77 42.05 24.16
N GLN A 542 29.16 42.95 23.26
CA GLN A 542 30.37 43.78 23.42
C GLN A 542 30.23 44.85 24.52
N GLU A 543 29.05 45.45 24.67
CA GLU A 543 28.76 46.39 25.76
C GLU A 543 28.73 45.68 27.13
N SER A 544 28.32 44.40 27.19
CA SER A 544 28.43 43.58 28.41
C SER A 544 29.86 43.09 28.71
N GLY A 545 30.77 43.11 27.72
CA GLY A 545 32.14 42.63 27.85
C GLY A 545 33.16 43.69 28.33
N THR A 546 32.75 44.95 28.46
CA THR A 546 33.67 46.07 28.73
C THR A 546 33.39 46.82 30.05
N GLN A 547 32.73 46.17 31.01
CA GLN A 547 32.68 46.60 32.41
C GLN A 547 32.84 45.39 33.34
N ALA A 548 34.08 44.93 33.48
CA ALA A 548 34.47 44.01 34.56
C ALA A 548 35.88 44.36 35.04
N ALA A 549 36.01 45.45 35.80
CA ALA A 549 37.15 45.71 36.68
C ALA A 549 36.88 46.87 37.65
N ALA A 550 36.21 46.59 38.78
CA ALA A 550 36.45 47.26 40.07
C ALA A 550 35.65 46.59 41.21
N ASN A 551 36.40 46.15 42.23
CA ASN A 551 36.09 45.76 43.63
C ASN A 551 34.73 46.18 44.23
N SER A 552 34.00 45.30 44.95
CA SER A 552 34.13 44.83 46.36
C SER A 552 33.43 45.73 47.38
N PHE A 553 32.45 45.17 48.11
CA PHE A 553 31.86 45.64 49.39
C PHE A 553 31.24 47.05 49.47
N ASP A 554 29.91 47.11 49.56
CA ASP A 554 29.12 47.95 50.51
C ASP A 554 27.62 47.72 50.21
N VAL A 555 26.86 46.99 51.03
CA VAL A 555 26.24 47.36 52.32
C VAL A 555 25.15 48.43 52.17
N LEU A 556 23.96 48.02 52.64
CA LEU A 556 22.79 48.83 52.97
C LEU A 556 23.11 50.26 53.46
N GLU A 557 22.57 51.27 52.78
CA GLU A 557 22.11 52.52 53.41
C GLU A 557 20.64 52.73 53.00
N PHE A 558 19.69 52.47 53.90
CA PHE A 558 19.11 53.49 54.80
C PHE A 558 18.53 54.67 54.02
N MET A 559 17.22 54.68 53.79
CA MET A 559 16.27 55.47 54.60
C MET A 559 16.72 56.90 54.92
N ASN A 560 15.88 57.84 54.46
CA ASN A 560 15.76 59.25 54.85
C ASN A 560 16.85 60.17 54.27
N ALA A 561 16.54 61.17 53.44
CA ALA A 561 15.71 62.28 53.87
C ALA A 561 15.74 63.40 52.80
N ARG A 562 14.65 64.18 52.82
CA ARG A 562 14.59 65.63 52.57
C ARG A 562 14.39 66.15 51.14
N ARG A 563 13.16 66.66 50.99
CA ARG A 563 12.83 68.08 50.72
C ARG A 563 13.38 68.64 49.41
N SER A 564 12.48 68.72 48.43
CA SER A 564 11.84 69.98 48.02
C SER A 564 10.67 69.68 47.11
#